data_AF-A0A0A9XK06-F1
#
_entry.id   AF-A0A0A9XK06-F1
#
_cell.length_a   1.000
_cell.length_b   1.000
_cell.length_c   1.000
_cell.angle_alpha   90.00
_cell.angle_beta   90.00
_cell.angle_gamma   90.00
#
_symmetry.space_group_name_H-M   'P 1'
#
loop_
_entity.id
_entity.type
_entity.pdbx_description
1 polymer ?
#
loop_
_entity_poly.entity_id
_entity_poly.type
_entity_poly.pdbx_seq_one_letter_code
_entity_poly.pdbx_strand_id
1 'polypeptide(L)'
;YQNTRRLFFVSLTLVILFLEILHFAHNFSLQKATNYTMLRVISRRISSNIPGAQQVAKYSKGHCDNPQVAVVLAGCGVYDGTEIHEAAAVLSHITRNNATPFIFAPKIPQMHTINHASGEEDKGSKRCTFAESARIARGEIKPLSELVDNYKSFSAVIFPGGFGVAKNLSDFALKGPNCTVHPEVVAILQGCHRSKIAMGFACIAPILAARVLCNVTITLGNFSPAESWPHREAIEAAKAMGAVLEFKGVNEISIDRENNIYSTPAYMYNGQFHEVDDGIGNMIKYMMVTLKHGK
;
A
#
# COMPACT_ATOMS: atom_id res chain seq x y z
N TYR A 1 -81.72 3.29 4.86
CA TYR A 1 -80.98 2.12 5.41
C TYR A 1 -79.81 1.66 4.52
N GLN A 2 -79.91 1.70 3.18
CA GLN A 2 -78.79 1.29 2.29
C GLN A 2 -77.65 2.32 2.15
N ASN A 3 -77.92 3.63 2.16
CA ASN A 3 -76.88 4.66 2.03
C ASN A 3 -75.98 4.81 3.28
N THR A 4 -76.54 4.61 4.48
CA THR A 4 -75.78 4.69 5.74
C THR A 4 -74.82 3.52 5.91
N ARG A 5 -75.18 2.32 5.43
CA ARG A 5 -74.25 1.16 5.41
C ARG A 5 -73.10 1.35 4.43
N ARG A 6 -73.34 1.90 3.23
CA ARG A 6 -72.26 2.19 2.26
C ARG A 6 -71.25 3.20 2.80
N LEU A 7 -71.70 4.28 3.45
CA LEU A 7 -70.79 5.27 4.06
C LEU A 7 -69.95 4.67 5.21
N PHE A 8 -70.56 3.79 6.01
CA PHE A 8 -69.86 3.12 7.12
C PHE A 8 -68.81 2.13 6.63
N PHE A 9 -69.10 1.37 5.56
CA PHE A 9 -68.14 0.46 4.95
C PHE A 9 -66.99 1.20 4.27
N VAL A 10 -67.25 2.29 3.53
CA VAL A 10 -66.19 3.10 2.90
C VAL A 10 -65.28 3.75 3.95
N SER A 11 -65.86 4.25 5.06
CA SER A 11 -65.11 4.80 6.18
C SER A 11 -64.23 3.74 6.86
N LEU A 12 -64.77 2.54 7.11
CA LEU A 12 -64.03 1.45 7.76
C LEU A 12 -62.89 0.93 6.88
N THR A 13 -63.09 0.82 5.56
CA THR A 13 -62.03 0.42 4.62
C THR A 13 -60.91 1.46 4.53
N LEU A 14 -61.22 2.76 4.56
CA LEU A 14 -60.23 3.84 4.59
C LEU A 14 -59.42 3.83 5.90
N VAL A 15 -60.05 3.55 7.03
CA VAL A 15 -59.35 3.42 8.33
C VAL A 15 -58.42 2.21 8.33
N ILE A 16 -58.84 1.07 7.79
CA ILE A 16 -57.98 -0.13 7.68
C ILE A 16 -56.78 0.14 6.77
N LEU A 17 -56.99 0.77 5.60
CA LEU A 17 -55.90 1.12 4.68
C LEU A 17 -54.91 2.11 5.33
N PHE A 18 -55.42 3.08 6.10
CA PHE A 18 -54.58 4.04 6.80
C PHE A 18 -53.75 3.36 7.91
N LEU A 19 -54.35 2.41 8.64
CA LEU A 19 -53.66 1.61 9.64
C LEU A 19 -52.60 0.69 9.02
N GLU A 20 -52.86 0.08 7.86
CA GLU A 20 -51.85 -0.71 7.13
C GLU A 20 -50.70 0.15 6.60
N ILE A 21 -50.97 1.35 6.10
CA ILE A 21 -49.94 2.30 5.67
C ILE A 21 -49.10 2.77 6.87
N LEU A 22 -49.73 3.06 8.01
CA LEU A 22 -49.03 3.38 9.26
C LEU A 22 -48.20 2.20 9.77
N HIS A 23 -48.72 0.97 9.69
CA HIS A 23 -47.99 -0.22 10.08
C HIS A 23 -46.80 -0.49 9.16
N PHE A 24 -46.96 -0.28 7.85
CA PHE A 24 -45.89 -0.40 6.86
C PHE A 24 -44.84 0.71 7.02
N ALA A 25 -45.25 1.96 7.24
CA ALA A 25 -44.34 3.09 7.48
C ALA A 25 -43.57 2.92 8.80
N HIS A 26 -44.23 2.43 9.85
CA HIS A 26 -43.60 2.13 11.13
C HIS A 26 -42.62 0.97 11.02
N ASN A 27 -42.97 -0.12 10.32
CA ASN A 27 -42.06 -1.25 10.07
C ASN A 27 -40.89 -0.87 9.14
N PHE A 28 -41.09 -0.02 8.13
CA PHE A 28 -40.03 0.47 7.27
C PHE A 28 -39.08 1.44 8.00
N SER A 29 -39.62 2.30 8.87
CA SER A 29 -38.85 3.17 9.75
C SER A 29 -38.04 2.36 10.77
N LEU A 30 -38.65 1.33 11.37
CA LEU A 30 -37.96 0.38 12.25
C LEU A 30 -36.88 -0.38 11.50
N GLN A 31 -37.10 -0.85 10.28
CA GLN A 31 -36.10 -1.59 9.50
C GLN A 31 -34.92 -0.71 9.10
N LYS A 32 -35.16 0.56 8.73
CA LYS A 32 -34.10 1.58 8.57
C LYS A 32 -33.40 1.86 9.89
N ALA A 33 -34.12 2.11 10.98
CA ALA A 33 -33.54 2.38 12.29
C ALA A 33 -32.71 1.18 12.79
N THR A 34 -33.15 -0.05 12.54
CA THR A 34 -32.44 -1.29 12.89
C THR A 34 -31.20 -1.44 12.02
N ASN A 35 -31.27 -1.18 10.71
CA ASN A 35 -30.09 -1.18 9.82
C ASN A 35 -29.10 -0.06 10.18
N TYR A 36 -29.55 1.14 10.52
CA TYR A 36 -28.71 2.24 11.00
C TYR A 36 -28.12 1.95 12.38
N THR A 37 -28.84 1.24 13.25
CA THR A 37 -28.35 0.82 14.56
C THR A 37 -27.39 -0.36 14.42
N MET A 38 -27.62 -1.31 13.52
CA MET A 38 -26.69 -2.38 13.14
C MET A 38 -25.42 -1.80 12.51
N LEU A 39 -25.54 -0.87 11.56
CA LEU A 39 -24.41 -0.14 10.98
C LEU A 39 -23.68 0.73 12.01
N ARG A 40 -24.38 1.32 12.99
CA ARG A 40 -23.76 2.04 14.12
C ARG A 40 -23.14 1.11 15.14
N VAL A 41 -23.66 -0.10 15.37
CA VAL A 41 -23.09 -1.11 16.26
C VAL A 41 -21.88 -1.78 15.59
N ILE A 42 -21.94 -2.05 14.29
CA ILE A 42 -20.81 -2.47 13.45
C ILE A 42 -19.76 -1.35 13.39
N SER A 43 -20.15 -0.10 13.15
CA SER A 43 -19.24 1.07 13.15
C SER A 43 -18.62 1.35 14.52
N ARG A 44 -19.38 1.25 15.62
CA ARG A 44 -18.86 1.37 16.99
C ARG A 44 -17.97 0.18 17.38
N ARG A 45 -18.28 -1.04 16.94
CA ARG A 45 -17.38 -2.21 17.08
C ARG A 45 -16.12 -2.06 16.23
N ILE A 46 -16.20 -1.47 15.04
CA ILE A 46 -15.04 -1.13 14.21
C ILE A 46 -14.16 -0.09 14.91
N SER A 47 -14.73 0.89 15.64
CA SER A 47 -13.91 1.85 16.41
C SER A 47 -13.25 1.28 17.67
N SER A 48 -13.76 0.18 18.26
CA SER A 48 -13.23 -0.37 19.51
C SER A 48 -12.56 -1.76 19.39
N ASN A 49 -12.69 -2.44 18.25
CA ASN A 49 -12.09 -3.74 17.94
C ASN A 49 -12.12 -3.96 16.41
N ILE A 50 -11.16 -3.40 15.66
CA ILE A 50 -11.01 -3.65 14.22
C ILE A 50 -10.59 -5.13 14.04
N PRO A 51 -11.41 -6.02 13.46
CA PRO A 51 -11.03 -7.42 13.28
C PRO A 51 -9.81 -7.61 12.36
N GLY A 52 -9.60 -6.67 11.43
CA GLY A 52 -8.41 -6.61 10.59
C GLY A 52 -7.12 -6.34 11.36
N ALA A 53 -7.16 -5.47 12.37
CA ALA A 53 -6.06 -5.18 13.28
C ALA A 53 -5.66 -6.42 14.08
N GLN A 54 -6.66 -7.12 14.64
CA GLN A 54 -6.45 -8.37 15.38
C GLN A 54 -5.93 -9.53 14.52
N GLN A 55 -6.35 -9.62 13.25
CA GLN A 55 -5.89 -10.65 12.33
C GLN A 55 -4.42 -10.45 11.93
N VAL A 56 -3.99 -9.20 11.72
CA VAL A 56 -2.58 -8.86 11.43
C VAL A 56 -1.71 -9.00 12.69
N ALA A 57 -2.19 -8.57 13.86
CA ALA A 57 -1.52 -8.76 15.15
C ALA A 57 -1.23 -10.25 15.49
N LYS A 58 -2.03 -11.17 14.94
CA LYS A 58 -1.79 -12.62 15.08
C LYS A 58 -0.58 -13.11 14.28
N TYR A 59 -0.26 -12.48 13.14
CA TYR A 59 0.99 -12.71 12.41
C TYR A 59 2.19 -12.00 13.07
N SER A 60 1.96 -10.83 13.69
CA SER A 60 2.97 -10.09 14.46
C SER A 60 3.46 -10.82 15.72
N LYS A 61 2.73 -11.84 16.20
CA LYS A 61 3.13 -12.78 17.26
C LYS A 61 3.82 -14.04 16.73
N GLY A 62 4.43 -13.98 15.55
CA GLY A 62 5.21 -15.08 14.98
C GLY A 62 6.32 -15.56 15.92
N HIS A 63 6.62 -16.86 15.85
CA HIS A 63 7.75 -17.51 16.55
C HIS A 63 9.00 -16.62 16.53
N CYS A 64 9.74 -16.59 17.64
CA CYS A 64 10.95 -15.80 17.86
C CYS A 64 12.05 -15.96 16.79
N ASP A 65 11.91 -16.92 15.88
CA ASP A 65 12.90 -17.29 14.87
C ASP A 65 12.52 -16.87 13.42
N ASN A 66 11.31 -16.32 13.20
CA ASN A 66 10.87 -15.92 11.86
C ASN A 66 11.43 -14.53 11.46
N PRO A 67 11.91 -14.33 10.22
CA PRO A 67 12.39 -13.04 9.75
C PRO A 67 11.31 -11.95 9.90
N GLN A 68 11.68 -10.83 10.52
CA GLN A 68 10.84 -9.64 10.61
C GLN A 68 11.19 -8.69 9.46
N VAL A 69 10.21 -8.29 8.66
CA VAL A 69 10.42 -7.48 7.46
C VAL A 69 9.66 -6.17 7.60
N ALA A 70 10.38 -5.05 7.59
CA ALA A 70 9.77 -3.74 7.53
C ALA A 70 9.29 -3.44 6.10
N VAL A 71 8.09 -2.91 5.93
CA VAL A 71 7.52 -2.48 4.65
C VAL A 71 7.18 -1.01 4.74
N VAL A 72 7.82 -0.18 3.93
CA VAL A 72 7.64 1.28 3.94
C VAL A 72 6.69 1.70 2.82
N LEU A 73 5.58 2.33 3.20
CA LEU A 73 4.53 2.80 2.30
C LEU A 73 4.55 4.33 2.18
N ALA A 74 3.93 4.82 1.11
CA ALA A 74 3.93 6.22 0.70
C ALA A 74 2.53 6.82 0.51
N GLY A 75 1.47 6.13 0.95
CA GLY A 75 0.06 6.45 0.68
C GLY A 75 -0.70 5.21 0.18
N CYS A 76 -1.86 5.40 -0.46
CA CYS A 76 -2.69 4.30 -0.96
C CYS A 76 -3.31 4.63 -2.32
N GLY A 77 -2.61 4.30 -3.41
CA GLY A 77 -3.01 4.59 -4.78
C GLY A 77 -1.79 4.88 -5.64
N VAL A 78 -1.72 4.32 -6.85
CA VAL A 78 -0.52 4.42 -7.70
C VAL A 78 -0.11 5.85 -8.02
N TYR A 79 -1.04 6.79 -8.23
CA TYR A 79 -0.70 8.14 -8.69
C TYR A 79 -0.29 9.12 -7.59
N ASP A 80 -0.63 8.83 -6.33
CA ASP A 80 -0.38 9.73 -5.20
C ASP A 80 0.16 9.05 -3.93
N GLY A 81 0.34 7.74 -3.97
CA GLY A 81 0.76 6.91 -2.85
C GLY A 81 1.51 5.65 -3.30
N THR A 82 1.40 4.59 -2.49
CA THR A 82 1.93 3.28 -2.86
C THR A 82 1.02 2.57 -3.86
N GLU A 83 1.62 1.89 -4.83
CA GLU A 83 0.91 0.98 -5.74
C GLU A 83 0.30 -0.19 -4.93
N ILE A 84 -1.02 -0.36 -5.03
CA ILE A 84 -1.78 -1.20 -4.11
C ILE A 84 -1.54 -2.69 -4.40
N HIS A 85 -1.41 -3.06 -5.66
CA HIS A 85 -1.18 -4.44 -6.07
C HIS A 85 0.25 -4.90 -5.73
N GLU A 86 1.26 -4.04 -5.88
CA GLU A 86 2.63 -4.29 -5.46
C GLU A 86 2.71 -4.45 -3.95
N ALA A 87 2.07 -3.56 -3.18
CA ALA A 87 2.04 -3.71 -1.73
C ALA A 87 1.32 -4.99 -1.29
N ALA A 88 0.21 -5.35 -1.94
CA ALA A 88 -0.49 -6.60 -1.66
C ALA A 88 0.38 -7.82 -1.99
N ALA A 89 1.05 -7.82 -3.14
CA ALA A 89 2.00 -8.86 -3.54
C ALA A 89 3.14 -8.97 -2.55
N VAL A 90 3.74 -7.85 -2.14
CA VAL A 90 4.82 -7.81 -1.14
C VAL A 90 4.37 -8.45 0.17
N LEU A 91 3.25 -8.03 0.74
CA LEU A 91 2.74 -8.57 1.99
C LEU A 91 2.37 -10.06 1.87
N SER A 92 1.78 -10.46 0.75
CA SER A 92 1.40 -11.85 0.49
C SER A 92 2.64 -12.74 0.41
N HIS A 93 3.68 -12.33 -0.32
CA HIS A 93 4.89 -13.12 -0.49
C HIS A 93 5.79 -13.14 0.75
N ILE A 94 5.81 -12.09 1.57
CA ILE A 94 6.48 -12.12 2.88
C ILE A 94 5.84 -13.23 3.73
N THR A 95 4.51 -13.23 3.85
CA THR A 95 3.79 -14.19 4.70
C THR A 95 3.83 -15.61 4.14
N ARG A 96 3.78 -15.80 2.82
CA ARG A 96 3.99 -17.10 2.16
C ARG A 96 5.36 -17.72 2.46
N ASN A 97 6.36 -16.89 2.76
CA ASN A 97 7.72 -17.35 3.07
C ASN A 97 8.00 -17.47 4.59
N ASN A 98 6.95 -17.51 5.42
CA ASN A 98 7.04 -17.60 6.88
C ASN A 98 7.81 -16.44 7.53
N ALA A 99 7.70 -15.24 6.95
CA ALA A 99 8.21 -14.00 7.53
C ALA A 99 7.06 -13.11 7.98
N THR A 100 7.34 -12.16 8.86
CA THR A 100 6.34 -11.28 9.46
C THR A 100 6.52 -9.85 8.96
N PRO A 101 5.54 -9.28 8.23
CA PRO A 101 5.62 -7.89 7.80
C PRO A 101 5.25 -6.91 8.92
N PHE A 102 5.99 -5.80 9.00
CA PHE A 102 5.69 -4.65 9.85
C PHE A 102 5.62 -3.41 8.97
N ILE A 103 4.49 -2.69 9.01
CA ILE A 103 4.20 -1.65 8.03
C ILE A 103 4.49 -0.27 8.62
N PHE A 104 5.14 0.58 7.83
CA PHE A 104 5.55 1.92 8.23
C PHE A 104 5.19 2.94 7.15
N ALA A 105 4.91 4.18 7.55
CA ALA A 105 4.76 5.31 6.64
C ALA A 105 5.08 6.63 7.35
N PRO A 106 5.58 7.66 6.63
CA PRO A 106 5.81 8.98 7.21
C PRO A 106 4.47 9.64 7.53
N LYS A 107 4.43 10.48 8.57
CA LYS A 107 3.24 11.27 8.96
C LYS A 107 3.28 12.66 8.33
N ILE A 108 3.23 12.71 6.99
CA ILE A 108 3.31 13.95 6.20
C ILE A 108 2.07 14.10 5.30
N PRO A 109 1.74 15.32 4.85
CA PRO A 109 0.79 15.50 3.77
C PRO A 109 1.28 14.82 2.48
N GLN A 110 0.38 14.22 1.70
CA GLN A 110 0.69 13.85 0.32
C GLN A 110 0.94 15.12 -0.51
N MET A 111 1.89 15.07 -1.44
CA MET A 111 2.20 16.18 -2.35
C MET A 111 0.99 16.57 -3.20
N HIS A 112 0.28 15.58 -3.74
CA HIS A 112 -0.95 15.73 -4.49
C HIS A 112 -1.96 14.68 -4.03
N THR A 113 -3.25 14.96 -4.23
CA THR A 113 -4.32 13.95 -4.15
C THR A 113 -4.87 13.75 -5.55
N ILE A 114 -4.96 12.52 -6.02
CA ILE A 114 -5.35 12.22 -7.41
C ILE A 114 -6.66 11.43 -7.44
N ASN A 115 -7.62 11.91 -8.23
CA ASN A 115 -8.75 11.08 -8.62
C ASN A 115 -8.27 10.06 -9.64
N HIS A 116 -8.15 8.80 -9.23
CA HIS A 116 -7.61 7.75 -10.08
C HIS A 116 -8.52 7.38 -11.26
N ALA A 117 -9.82 7.74 -11.22
CA ALA A 117 -10.73 7.50 -12.32
C ALA A 117 -10.57 8.51 -13.46
N SER A 118 -10.31 9.78 -13.14
CA SER A 118 -10.06 10.83 -14.16
C SER A 118 -8.58 11.06 -14.45
N GLY A 119 -7.69 10.66 -13.54
CA GLY A 119 -6.25 10.99 -13.58
C GLY A 119 -5.95 12.42 -13.12
N GLU A 120 -6.96 13.21 -12.77
CA GLU A 120 -6.82 14.62 -12.40
C GLU A 120 -6.53 14.82 -10.92
N GLU A 121 -5.85 15.92 -10.61
CA GLU A 121 -5.62 16.34 -9.24
C GLU A 121 -6.91 16.83 -8.58
N ASP A 122 -7.25 16.24 -7.44
CA ASP A 122 -8.28 16.74 -6.54
C ASP A 122 -7.69 17.77 -5.57
N LYS A 123 -7.71 19.04 -6.01
CA LYS A 123 -7.22 20.19 -5.24
C LYS A 123 -8.03 20.48 -3.97
N GLY A 124 -9.23 19.91 -3.83
CA GLY A 124 -10.08 20.08 -2.65
C GLY A 124 -9.69 19.15 -1.50
N SER A 125 -9.02 18.03 -1.79
CA SER A 125 -8.68 17.01 -0.82
C SER A 125 -7.22 17.11 -0.37
N LYS A 126 -7.00 17.17 0.94
CA LYS A 126 -5.67 17.01 1.57
C LYS A 126 -5.64 15.70 2.34
N ARG A 127 -4.72 14.81 1.97
CA ARG A 127 -4.55 13.49 2.59
C ARG A 127 -3.19 13.37 3.27
N CYS A 128 -3.12 12.50 4.28
CA CYS A 128 -1.89 12.19 5.00
C CYS A 128 -1.37 10.82 4.56
N THR A 129 -0.09 10.72 4.21
CA THR A 129 0.55 9.49 3.74
C THR A 129 0.37 8.33 4.73
N PHE A 130 0.52 8.59 6.04
CA PHE A 130 0.33 7.59 7.09
C PHE A 130 -1.12 7.09 7.18
N ALA A 131 -2.08 8.03 7.20
CA ALA A 131 -3.50 7.70 7.33
C ALA A 131 -4.01 6.90 6.13
N GLU A 132 -3.56 7.27 4.92
CA GLU A 132 -3.94 6.53 3.71
C GLU A 132 -3.24 5.17 3.63
N SER A 133 -1.96 5.09 4.00
CA SER A 133 -1.23 3.80 4.08
C SER A 133 -1.86 2.82 5.06
N ALA A 134 -2.52 3.31 6.12
CA ALA A 134 -3.25 2.47 7.07
C ALA A 134 -4.37 1.64 6.41
N ARG A 135 -4.87 2.06 5.23
CA ARG A 135 -5.85 1.29 4.44
C ARG A 135 -5.24 -0.03 3.95
N ILE A 136 -4.05 0.02 3.36
CA ILE A 136 -3.28 -1.17 2.95
C ILE A 136 -2.95 -2.03 4.17
N ALA A 137 -2.53 -1.38 5.25
CA ALA A 137 -2.11 -2.03 6.49
C ALA A 137 -3.26 -2.61 7.35
N ARG A 138 -4.52 -2.40 6.95
CA ARG A 138 -5.71 -2.77 7.74
C ARG A 138 -5.69 -2.23 9.18
N GLY A 139 -5.08 -1.06 9.36
CA GLY A 139 -4.91 -0.38 10.65
C GLY A 139 -3.60 -0.67 11.40
N GLU A 140 -2.86 -1.73 11.05
CA GLU A 140 -1.59 -2.09 11.72
C GLU A 140 -0.40 -1.41 11.06
N ILE A 141 -0.19 -0.14 11.38
CA ILE A 141 0.88 0.67 10.81
C ILE A 141 1.54 1.55 11.88
N LYS A 142 2.85 1.75 11.74
CA LYS A 142 3.69 2.53 12.66
C LYS A 142 4.31 3.75 11.95
N PRO A 143 4.55 4.86 12.66
CA PRO A 143 5.21 6.01 12.05
C PRO A 143 6.61 5.62 11.58
N LEU A 144 7.04 6.15 10.44
CA LEU A 144 8.36 5.86 9.87
C LEU A 144 9.51 6.22 10.81
N SER A 145 9.34 7.23 11.67
CA SER A 145 10.28 7.58 12.74
C SER A 145 10.59 6.39 13.67
N GLU A 146 9.62 5.51 13.96
CA GLU A 146 9.86 4.33 14.79
C GLU A 146 10.82 3.35 14.11
N LEU A 147 10.73 3.21 12.77
CA LEU A 147 11.67 2.40 12.00
C LEU A 147 13.08 3.01 11.98
N VAL A 148 13.20 4.35 11.97
CA VAL A 148 14.51 5.03 12.08
C VAL A 148 15.22 4.62 13.37
N ASP A 149 14.47 4.50 14.47
CA ASP A 149 15.04 4.16 15.78
C ASP A 149 15.40 2.67 15.91
N ASN A 150 14.73 1.78 15.17
CA ASN A 150 14.83 0.33 15.39
C ASN A 150 15.04 -0.53 14.14
N TYR A 151 15.46 0.02 13.00
CA TYR A 151 15.67 -0.74 11.76
C TYR A 151 16.55 -1.99 11.92
N LYS A 152 17.49 -1.99 12.88
CA LYS A 152 18.37 -3.14 13.17
C LYS A 152 17.64 -4.37 13.72
N SER A 153 16.43 -4.19 14.24
CA SER A 153 15.59 -5.29 14.70
C SER A 153 14.95 -6.07 13.56
N PHE A 154 14.99 -5.54 12.33
CA PHE A 154 14.42 -6.16 11.15
C PHE A 154 15.50 -6.89 10.35
N SER A 155 15.12 -8.01 9.75
CA SER A 155 15.96 -8.76 8.82
C SER A 155 16.05 -8.09 7.45
N ALA A 156 15.00 -7.35 7.06
CA ALA A 156 14.94 -6.61 5.81
C ALA A 156 14.02 -5.40 5.87
N VAL A 157 14.24 -4.44 4.97
CA VAL A 157 13.32 -3.33 4.68
C VAL A 157 12.93 -3.38 3.20
N ILE A 158 11.64 -3.29 2.90
CA ILE A 158 11.10 -3.36 1.53
C ILE A 158 10.29 -2.09 1.21
N PHE A 159 10.52 -1.53 0.03
CA PHE A 159 9.79 -0.40 -0.53
C PHE A 159 9.04 -0.86 -1.79
N PRO A 160 7.71 -1.05 -1.73
CA PRO A 160 6.88 -1.13 -2.92
C PRO A 160 6.92 0.20 -3.71
N GLY A 161 6.51 0.17 -4.97
CA GLY A 161 6.45 1.32 -5.84
C GLY A 161 5.23 2.22 -5.67
N GLY A 162 4.84 2.83 -6.78
CA GLY A 162 3.84 3.90 -6.85
C GLY A 162 4.47 5.29 -6.87
N PHE A 163 3.79 6.24 -7.51
CA PHE A 163 4.25 7.62 -7.63
C PHE A 163 4.36 8.33 -6.28
N GLY A 164 3.73 7.84 -5.22
CA GLY A 164 3.98 8.33 -3.86
C GLY A 164 5.44 8.17 -3.43
N VAL A 165 6.19 7.20 -3.97
CA VAL A 165 7.63 7.13 -3.72
C VAL A 165 8.36 8.32 -4.36
N ALA A 166 7.99 8.68 -5.58
CA ALA A 166 8.56 9.80 -6.33
C ALA A 166 8.03 11.18 -5.88
N LYS A 167 6.93 11.23 -5.13
CA LYS A 167 6.23 12.47 -4.72
C LYS A 167 6.28 12.75 -3.21
N ASN A 168 6.25 11.70 -2.38
CA ASN A 168 6.12 11.82 -0.93
C ASN A 168 7.38 11.33 -0.19
N LEU A 169 7.97 10.21 -0.64
CA LEU A 169 9.26 9.73 -0.09
C LEU A 169 10.47 10.44 -0.72
N SER A 170 10.25 11.16 -1.81
CA SER A 170 11.21 12.02 -2.50
C SER A 170 10.44 13.08 -3.29
N ASP A 171 11.16 14.03 -3.90
CA ASP A 171 10.60 14.96 -4.89
C ASP A 171 11.03 14.63 -6.33
N PHE A 172 11.34 13.36 -6.61
CA PHE A 172 11.78 12.87 -7.93
C PHE A 172 10.80 13.19 -9.06
N ALA A 173 9.49 13.12 -8.81
CA ALA A 173 8.48 13.47 -9.80
C ALA A 173 8.56 14.94 -10.27
N LEU A 174 9.16 15.82 -9.46
CA LEU A 174 9.35 17.24 -9.77
C LEU A 174 10.76 17.55 -10.26
N LYS A 175 11.79 16.90 -9.68
CA LYS A 175 13.20 17.27 -9.86
C LYS A 175 14.04 16.23 -10.62
N GLY A 176 13.45 15.09 -10.98
CA GLY A 176 14.14 13.99 -11.65
C GLY A 176 15.44 13.60 -10.91
N PRO A 177 16.59 13.50 -11.61
CA PRO A 177 17.85 13.07 -10.98
C PRO A 177 18.40 14.06 -9.92
N ASN A 178 17.94 15.31 -9.91
CA ASN A 178 18.32 16.32 -8.91
C ASN A 178 17.44 16.28 -7.65
N CYS A 179 16.68 15.20 -7.46
CA CYS A 179 15.76 15.08 -6.34
C CYS A 179 16.46 15.06 -4.98
N THR A 180 15.64 15.26 -3.96
CA THR A 180 15.95 15.00 -2.56
C THR A 180 15.02 13.90 -2.06
N VAL A 181 15.55 13.06 -1.16
CA VAL A 181 14.81 11.97 -0.52
C VAL A 181 14.43 12.41 0.89
N HIS A 182 13.26 11.99 1.36
CA HIS A 182 12.74 12.31 2.69
C HIS A 182 13.77 11.93 3.78
N PRO A 183 14.06 12.80 4.78
CA PRO A 183 15.15 12.58 5.72
C PRO A 183 15.09 11.25 6.49
N GLU A 184 13.91 10.81 6.91
CA GLU A 184 13.74 9.52 7.59
C GLU A 184 14.06 8.34 6.66
N VAL A 185 13.71 8.45 5.36
CA VAL A 185 14.05 7.42 4.36
C VAL A 185 15.56 7.39 4.14
N VAL A 186 16.21 8.56 4.05
CA VAL A 186 17.69 8.65 3.97
C VAL A 186 18.33 7.95 5.18
N ALA A 187 17.86 8.23 6.39
CA ALA A 187 18.39 7.63 7.61
C ALA A 187 18.24 6.10 7.62
N ILE A 188 17.09 5.58 7.19
CA ILE A 188 16.83 4.14 7.09
C ILE A 188 17.76 3.49 6.06
N LEU A 189 17.85 4.05 4.84
CA LEU A 189 18.65 3.47 3.76
C LEU A 189 20.14 3.44 4.12
N GLN A 190 20.68 4.55 4.62
CA GLN A 190 22.08 4.61 5.05
C GLN A 190 22.35 3.73 6.27
N GLY A 191 21.41 3.66 7.22
CA GLY A 191 21.51 2.81 8.41
C GLY A 191 21.53 1.32 8.05
N CYS A 192 20.60 0.90 7.19
CA CYS A 192 20.51 -0.46 6.68
C CYS A 192 21.74 -0.85 5.87
N HIS A 193 22.21 0.03 4.97
CA HIS A 193 23.43 -0.18 4.18
C HIS A 193 24.65 -0.42 5.07
N ARG A 194 24.90 0.47 6.05
CA ARG A 194 26.02 0.32 7.01
C ARG A 194 25.92 -0.95 7.85
N SER A 195 24.70 -1.33 8.24
CA SER A 195 24.45 -2.50 9.08
C SER A 195 24.23 -3.79 8.26
N LYS A 196 24.36 -3.71 6.93
CA LYS A 196 24.11 -4.79 5.97
C LYS A 196 22.74 -5.47 6.14
N ILE A 197 21.72 -4.71 6.54
CA ILE A 197 20.32 -5.13 6.55
C ILE A 197 19.84 -5.18 5.10
N ALA A 198 19.13 -6.24 4.71
CA ALA A 198 18.68 -6.43 3.34
C ALA A 198 17.66 -5.35 2.94
N MET A 199 17.78 -4.81 1.73
CA MET A 199 16.86 -3.80 1.22
C MET A 199 16.26 -4.23 -0.11
N GLY A 200 14.92 -4.26 -0.21
CA GLY A 200 14.18 -4.62 -1.42
C GLY A 200 13.44 -3.42 -1.99
N PHE A 201 13.46 -3.25 -3.32
CA PHE A 201 12.82 -2.14 -4.01
C PHE A 201 12.04 -2.62 -5.23
N ALA A 202 10.75 -2.28 -5.34
CA ALA A 202 9.96 -2.58 -6.52
C ALA A 202 9.67 -1.31 -7.34
N CYS A 203 9.53 -1.48 -8.65
CA CYS A 203 9.03 -0.45 -9.55
C CYS A 203 9.91 0.80 -9.57
N ILE A 204 9.36 1.96 -9.21
CA ILE A 204 10.09 3.22 -9.16
C ILE A 204 10.93 3.38 -7.88
N ALA A 205 10.70 2.58 -6.84
CA ALA A 205 11.40 2.69 -5.56
C ALA A 205 12.94 2.56 -5.61
N PRO A 206 13.57 1.84 -6.56
CA PRO A 206 15.03 1.78 -6.68
C PRO A 206 15.71 3.14 -6.86
N ILE A 207 14.99 4.18 -7.33
CA ILE A 207 15.53 5.56 -7.40
C ILE A 207 15.96 6.09 -6.02
N LEU A 208 15.34 5.62 -4.94
CA LEU A 208 15.72 6.01 -3.58
C LEU A 208 17.13 5.50 -3.25
N ALA A 209 17.42 4.23 -3.57
CA ALA A 209 18.72 3.63 -3.35
C ALA A 209 19.79 4.28 -4.24
N ALA A 210 19.47 4.51 -5.52
CA ALA A 210 20.33 5.23 -6.46
C ALA A 210 20.76 6.58 -5.90
N ARG A 211 19.79 7.40 -5.44
CA ARG A 211 20.03 8.76 -4.98
C ARG A 211 20.80 8.85 -3.67
N VAL A 212 20.56 7.92 -2.74
CA VAL A 212 21.05 7.99 -1.35
C VAL A 212 22.36 7.25 -1.15
N LEU A 213 22.54 6.10 -1.79
CA LEU A 213 23.69 5.22 -1.54
C LEU A 213 24.80 5.39 -2.58
N CYS A 214 24.43 5.72 -3.83
CA CYS A 214 25.33 5.76 -4.99
C CYS A 214 26.04 4.42 -5.25
N ASN A 215 26.47 4.15 -6.49
CA ASN A 215 27.24 2.96 -6.87
C ASN A 215 26.60 1.61 -6.46
N VAL A 216 25.28 1.55 -6.36
CA VAL A 216 24.52 0.32 -6.09
C VAL A 216 24.00 -0.27 -7.40
N THR A 217 23.95 -1.59 -7.47
CA THR A 217 23.42 -2.29 -8.64
C THR A 217 21.92 -2.52 -8.50
N ILE A 218 21.13 -1.96 -9.41
CA ILE A 218 19.66 -2.02 -9.36
C ILE A 218 19.07 -2.25 -10.75
N THR A 219 17.79 -2.64 -10.80
CA THR A 219 16.98 -2.59 -12.01
C THR A 219 15.74 -1.73 -11.78
N LEU A 220 15.32 -1.02 -12.84
CA LEU A 220 13.98 -0.45 -12.95
C LEU A 220 13.22 -1.05 -14.14
N GLY A 221 13.76 -2.11 -14.76
CA GLY A 221 13.19 -2.73 -15.95
C GLY A 221 14.08 -2.68 -17.18
N ASN A 222 13.46 -2.50 -18.33
CA ASN A 222 14.10 -2.49 -19.64
C ASN A 222 13.60 -1.30 -20.49
N PHE A 223 14.17 -1.11 -21.67
CA PHE A 223 13.81 -0.04 -22.61
C PHE A 223 12.95 -0.51 -23.78
N SER A 224 12.88 -1.82 -24.03
CA SER A 224 12.29 -2.38 -25.24
C SER A 224 11.36 -3.57 -24.96
N PRO A 225 10.22 -3.66 -25.66
CA PRO A 225 9.69 -2.63 -26.56
C PRO A 225 9.13 -1.43 -25.76
N ALA A 226 9.14 -0.22 -26.31
CA ALA A 226 8.90 1.01 -25.53
C ALA A 226 7.48 1.06 -24.93
N GLU A 227 6.49 0.53 -25.66
CA GLU A 227 5.10 0.38 -25.25
C GLU A 227 4.93 -0.51 -24.01
N SER A 228 5.86 -1.44 -23.80
CA SER A 228 5.89 -2.30 -22.62
C SER A 228 6.49 -1.61 -21.41
N TRP A 229 7.27 -0.53 -21.60
CA TRP A 229 8.03 0.14 -20.55
C TRP A 229 7.74 1.64 -20.52
N PRO A 230 6.54 2.05 -20.08
CA PRO A 230 6.06 3.44 -20.15
C PRO A 230 6.84 4.42 -19.28
N HIS A 231 7.69 3.93 -18.37
CA HIS A 231 8.46 4.74 -17.42
C HIS A 231 9.97 4.54 -17.56
N ARG A 232 10.43 4.02 -18.71
CA ARG A 232 11.84 3.70 -18.98
C ARG A 232 12.79 4.89 -18.83
N GLU A 233 12.31 6.12 -18.90
CA GLU A 233 13.09 7.34 -18.68
C GLU A 233 13.67 7.40 -17.24
N ALA A 234 13.04 6.75 -16.27
CA ALA A 234 13.56 6.66 -14.90
C ALA A 234 14.86 5.85 -14.82
N ILE A 235 15.12 4.95 -15.77
CA ILE A 235 16.35 4.16 -15.86
C ILE A 235 17.53 5.10 -16.05
N GLU A 236 17.51 5.99 -17.05
CA GLU A 236 18.60 6.95 -17.27
C GLU A 236 18.74 7.96 -16.12
N ALA A 237 17.63 8.37 -15.50
CA ALA A 237 17.69 9.23 -14.32
C ALA A 237 18.42 8.53 -13.14
N ALA A 238 18.16 7.23 -12.92
CA ALA A 238 18.87 6.45 -11.90
C ALA A 238 20.37 6.31 -12.21
N LYS A 239 20.74 6.17 -13.48
CA LYS A 239 22.14 6.19 -13.93
C LYS A 239 22.82 7.50 -13.58
N ALA A 240 22.16 8.62 -13.87
CA ALA A 240 22.66 9.96 -13.57
C ALA A 240 22.83 10.21 -12.06
N MET A 241 22.04 9.52 -11.23
CA MET A 241 22.19 9.52 -9.77
C MET A 241 23.31 8.59 -9.26
N GLY A 242 24.01 7.89 -10.16
CA GLY A 242 25.19 7.07 -9.83
C GLY A 242 24.89 5.59 -9.62
N ALA A 243 23.71 5.09 -9.99
CA ALA A 243 23.43 3.65 -9.93
C ALA A 243 24.08 2.89 -11.09
N VAL A 244 24.44 1.63 -10.84
CA VAL A 244 24.77 0.66 -11.88
C VAL A 244 23.48 -0.06 -12.27
N LEU A 245 23.12 -0.02 -13.55
CA LEU A 245 21.81 -0.49 -14.02
C LEU A 245 21.91 -1.84 -14.71
N GLU A 246 21.08 -2.77 -14.26
CA GLU A 246 20.81 -4.02 -14.95
C GLU A 246 19.44 -3.96 -15.65
N PHE A 247 19.40 -4.33 -16.92
CA PHE A 247 18.14 -4.46 -17.64
C PHE A 247 17.51 -5.82 -17.36
N LYS A 248 16.28 -5.80 -16.86
CA LYS A 248 15.55 -6.99 -16.43
C LYS A 248 14.13 -6.97 -16.97
N GLY A 249 13.62 -8.13 -17.35
CA GLY A 249 12.21 -8.36 -17.62
C GLY A 249 11.37 -8.29 -16.35
N VAL A 250 10.04 -8.21 -16.50
CA VAL A 250 9.10 -8.05 -15.38
C VAL A 250 9.22 -9.14 -14.31
N ASN A 251 9.55 -10.38 -14.70
CA ASN A 251 9.67 -11.52 -13.80
C ASN A 251 11.09 -11.73 -13.23
N GLU A 252 12.04 -10.88 -13.63
CA GLU A 252 13.44 -10.98 -13.23
C GLU A 252 13.79 -10.03 -12.07
N ILE A 253 14.93 -10.28 -11.44
CA ILE A 253 15.43 -9.51 -10.30
C ILE A 253 16.89 -9.12 -10.49
N SER A 254 17.26 -7.95 -9.98
CA SER A 254 18.65 -7.53 -9.81
C SER A 254 19.06 -7.76 -8.35
N ILE A 255 20.27 -8.30 -8.15
CA ILE A 255 20.80 -8.63 -6.82
C ILE A 255 22.21 -8.03 -6.68
N ASP A 256 22.31 -6.96 -5.90
CA ASP A 256 23.58 -6.41 -5.45
C ASP A 256 23.98 -7.09 -4.13
N ARG A 257 24.79 -8.15 -4.24
CA ARG A 257 25.23 -8.95 -3.09
C ARG A 257 26.15 -8.16 -2.16
N GLU A 258 26.95 -7.25 -2.70
CA GLU A 258 27.88 -6.45 -1.91
C GLU A 258 27.13 -5.50 -0.97
N ASN A 259 26.07 -4.87 -1.48
CA ASN A 259 25.26 -3.90 -0.75
C ASN A 259 24.01 -4.49 -0.10
N ASN A 260 23.72 -5.78 -0.32
CA ASN A 260 22.51 -6.49 0.13
C ASN A 260 21.22 -5.82 -0.35
N ILE A 261 21.22 -5.41 -1.63
CA ILE A 261 20.12 -4.71 -2.29
C ILE A 261 19.49 -5.62 -3.36
N TYR A 262 18.16 -5.61 -3.39
CA TYR A 262 17.35 -6.39 -4.31
C TYR A 262 16.38 -5.44 -5.01
N SER A 263 16.18 -5.61 -6.31
CA SER A 263 15.17 -4.84 -7.04
C SER A 263 14.47 -5.63 -8.13
N THR A 264 13.23 -5.26 -8.40
CA THR A 264 12.40 -5.84 -9.47
C THR A 264 11.58 -4.74 -10.17
N PRO A 265 11.29 -4.88 -11.48
CA PRO A 265 10.64 -3.80 -12.23
C PRO A 265 9.16 -3.59 -11.94
N ALA A 266 8.40 -4.62 -11.58
CA ALA A 266 6.95 -4.52 -11.31
C ALA A 266 6.19 -3.65 -12.34
N TYR A 267 5.37 -2.66 -11.94
CA TYR A 267 4.59 -1.82 -12.87
C TYR A 267 5.40 -0.75 -13.63
N MET A 268 6.73 -0.77 -13.57
CA MET A 268 7.52 -0.09 -14.61
C MET A 268 7.27 -0.74 -15.99
N TYR A 269 6.77 -1.97 -15.99
CA TYR A 269 6.26 -2.71 -17.14
C TYR A 269 4.72 -2.65 -17.22
N ASN A 270 4.16 -2.57 -18.43
CA ASN A 270 2.74 -2.74 -18.72
C ASN A 270 2.33 -4.22 -18.64
N GLY A 271 2.43 -4.80 -17.44
CA GLY A 271 2.15 -6.20 -17.18
C GLY A 271 0.74 -6.47 -16.69
N GLN A 272 0.32 -7.73 -16.85
CA GLN A 272 -0.82 -8.28 -16.16
C GLN A 272 -0.54 -8.36 -14.65
N PHE A 273 -1.60 -8.33 -13.84
CA PHE A 273 -1.49 -8.39 -12.38
C PHE A 273 -0.63 -9.56 -11.88
N HIS A 274 -0.74 -10.73 -12.50
CA HIS A 274 0.01 -11.92 -12.09
C HIS A 274 1.49 -11.84 -12.46
N GLU A 275 1.87 -11.24 -13.59
CA GLU A 275 3.28 -11.06 -13.97
C GLU A 275 3.99 -10.16 -12.96
N VAL A 276 3.32 -9.09 -12.53
CA VAL A 276 3.86 -8.19 -11.50
C VAL A 276 3.94 -8.89 -10.13
N ASP A 277 2.92 -9.66 -9.76
CA ASP A 277 2.93 -10.46 -8.52
C ASP A 277 4.07 -11.49 -8.53
N ASP A 278 4.28 -12.19 -9.65
CA ASP A 278 5.32 -13.20 -9.83
C ASP A 278 6.74 -12.60 -9.71
N GLY A 279 7.00 -11.46 -10.37
CA GLY A 279 8.28 -10.75 -10.26
C GLY A 279 8.60 -10.29 -8.82
N ILE A 280 7.62 -9.71 -8.13
CA ILE A 280 7.74 -9.34 -6.72
C ILE A 280 7.95 -10.59 -5.84
N GLY A 281 7.23 -11.66 -6.13
CA GLY A 281 7.35 -12.95 -5.45
C GLY A 281 8.74 -13.54 -5.59
N ASN A 282 9.34 -13.47 -6.78
CA ASN A 282 10.70 -13.94 -7.04
C ASN A 282 11.72 -13.15 -6.20
N MET A 283 11.58 -11.83 -6.12
CA MET A 283 12.45 -10.99 -5.28
C MET A 283 12.36 -11.39 -3.81
N ILE A 284 11.13 -11.45 -3.27
CA ILE A 284 10.92 -11.76 -1.85
C ILE A 284 11.38 -13.18 -1.52
N LYS A 285 11.03 -14.16 -2.35
CA LYS A 285 11.47 -15.55 -2.15
C LYS A 285 12.98 -15.64 -2.09
N TYR A 286 13.70 -14.99 -3.01
CA TYR A 286 15.15 -14.99 -3.01
C TYR A 286 15.72 -14.32 -1.74
N MET A 287 15.18 -13.16 -1.35
CA MET A 287 15.57 -12.48 -0.11
C MET A 287 15.38 -13.39 1.10
N MET A 288 14.22 -14.03 1.24
CA MET A 288 13.91 -14.88 2.39
C MET A 288 14.79 -16.13 2.45
N VAL A 289 15.11 -16.74 1.30
CA VAL A 289 16.08 -17.86 1.23
C VAL A 289 17.46 -17.40 1.71
N THR A 290 17.92 -16.24 1.22
CA THR A 290 19.24 -15.68 1.59
C THR A 290 19.32 -15.34 3.07
N LEU A 291 18.26 -14.77 3.65
CA LEU A 291 18.21 -14.43 5.08
C LEU A 291 18.22 -15.66 5.99
N LYS A 292 17.62 -16.78 5.57
CA LYS A 292 17.56 -18.03 6.36
C LYS A 292 18.85 -18.82 6.37
N HIS A 293 19.64 -18.76 5.30
CA HIS A 293 20.84 -19.61 5.16
C HIS A 293 22.11 -18.97 5.75
N GLY A 294 22.03 -17.72 6.25
CA GLY A 294 23.21 -16.99 6.71
C GLY A 294 24.13 -16.60 5.55
N LYS A 295 24.87 -15.51 5.71
CA LYS A 295 25.87 -15.06 4.72
C LYS A 295 27.01 -16.05 4.58
#